data_AF-A0A238KKM0-F1
#
_entry.id   AF-A0A238KKM0-F1
#
_cell.length_a   1.000
_cell.length_b   1.000
_cell.length_c   1.000
_cell.angle_alpha   90.00
_cell.angle_beta   90.00
_cell.angle_gamma   90.00
#
_symmetry.space_group_name_H-M   'P 1'
#
loop_
_entity.id
_entity.type
_entity.pdbx_description
1 polymer ?
#
loop_
_entity_poly.entity_id
_entity_poly.type
_entity_poly.pdbx_seq_one_letter_code
_entity_poly.pdbx_strand_id
1 'polypeptide(L)'
;MSDITELERRINFALERISKGADLLSESRSNAIEAAQVAEAAAKESATDDSALAAVQEELAAEKAANAQLEERVIAIRDKQESQVAQLEARVAKLTARADTAEAEIERLRAINAKLREHTTALRVANTTGARDSSLINASMAAELEALRALRESDRSELDEIIDSITPLTEEGTNA
;
A
#
# COMPACT_ATOMS: atom_id res chain seq x y z
N MET A 1 21.55 84.95 70.83
CA MET A 1 22.50 84.85 69.70
C MET A 1 23.29 83.53 69.72
N SER A 2 23.68 82.98 70.88
CA SER A 2 24.40 81.69 70.98
C SER A 2 23.53 80.44 70.72
N ASP A 3 22.26 80.43 71.16
CA ASP A 3 21.41 79.24 71.03
C ASP A 3 20.97 78.97 69.58
N ILE A 4 20.90 80.01 68.77
CA ILE A 4 20.52 79.93 67.36
C ILE A 4 21.62 79.23 66.54
N THR A 5 22.91 79.53 66.81
CA THR A 5 24.03 78.93 66.07
C THR A 5 24.26 77.47 66.43
N GLU A 6 23.94 77.06 67.66
CA GLU A 6 23.98 75.66 68.09
C GLU A 6 22.83 74.83 67.48
N LEU A 7 21.63 75.42 67.40
CA LEU A 7 20.50 74.83 66.68
C LEU A 7 20.79 74.68 65.18
N GLU A 8 21.37 75.69 64.54
CA GLU A 8 21.80 75.60 63.12
C GLU A 8 22.82 74.49 62.89
N ARG A 9 23.84 74.34 63.76
CA ARG A 9 24.81 73.22 63.67
C ARG A 9 24.13 71.86 63.79
N ARG A 10 23.20 71.70 64.73
CA ARG A 10 22.46 70.44 64.93
C ARG A 10 21.53 70.13 63.77
N ILE A 11 20.86 71.14 63.22
CA ILE A 11 20.00 70.99 62.04
C ILE A 11 20.84 70.61 60.83
N ASN A 12 21.97 71.26 60.58
CA ASN A 12 22.87 70.91 59.47
C ASN A 12 23.39 69.47 59.58
N PHE A 13 23.81 69.05 60.78
CA PHE A 13 24.22 67.66 61.02
C PHE A 13 23.08 66.66 60.82
N ALA A 14 21.86 67.00 61.28
CA ALA A 14 20.68 66.16 61.07
C ALA A 14 20.30 66.07 59.59
N LEU A 15 20.38 67.17 58.84
CA LEU A 15 20.12 67.22 57.41
C LEU A 15 21.16 66.41 56.62
N GLU A 16 22.44 66.49 56.96
CA GLU A 16 23.52 65.73 56.32
C GLU A 16 23.39 64.23 56.57
N ARG A 17 22.93 63.85 57.77
CA ARG A 17 22.60 62.45 58.11
C ARG A 17 21.35 61.97 57.36
N ILE A 18 20.34 62.81 57.18
CA ILE A 18 19.14 62.48 56.39
C ILE A 18 19.51 62.35 54.91
N SER A 19 20.36 63.23 54.37
CA SER A 19 20.89 63.13 53.01
C SER A 19 21.61 61.79 52.81
N LYS A 20 22.58 61.46 53.67
CA LYS A 20 23.28 60.16 53.59
C LYS A 20 22.32 58.97 53.73
N GLY A 21 21.31 59.08 54.59
CA GLY A 21 20.27 58.06 54.73
C GLY A 21 19.39 57.93 53.48
N ALA A 22 19.07 59.05 52.83
CA ALA A 22 18.31 59.10 51.58
C ALA A 22 19.13 58.56 50.40
N ASP A 23 20.43 58.83 50.36
CA ASP A 23 21.35 58.30 49.35
C ASP A 23 21.47 56.78 49.47
N LEU A 24 21.64 56.25 50.69
CA LEU A 24 21.67 54.80 50.96
C LEU A 24 20.32 54.12 50.63
N LEU A 25 19.18 54.78 50.93
CA LEU A 25 17.87 54.27 50.53
C LEU A 25 17.70 54.29 49.01
N SER A 26 18.24 55.30 48.34
CA SER A 26 18.22 55.45 46.89
C SER A 26 19.03 54.33 46.22
N GLU A 27 20.25 54.06 46.69
CA GLU A 27 21.09 52.95 46.23
C GLU A 27 20.46 51.58 46.55
N SER A 28 19.90 51.40 47.74
CA SER A 28 19.19 50.16 48.08
C SER A 28 17.96 49.96 47.20
N ARG A 29 17.26 51.03 46.83
CA ARG A 29 16.11 50.98 45.92
C ARG A 29 16.55 50.68 44.50
N SER A 30 17.64 51.27 43.99
CA SER A 30 18.15 50.97 42.64
C SER A 30 18.57 49.51 42.53
N ASN A 31 19.29 48.98 43.52
CA ASN A 31 19.73 47.58 43.54
C ASN A 31 18.54 46.60 43.62
N ALA A 32 17.49 46.95 44.37
CA ALA A 32 16.27 46.14 44.43
C ALA A 32 15.50 46.15 43.09
N ILE A 33 15.49 47.28 42.39
CA ILE A 33 14.88 47.39 41.05
C ILE A 33 15.67 46.58 40.02
N GLU A 34 17.00 46.65 40.03
CA GLU A 34 17.85 45.85 39.14
C GLU A 34 17.69 44.34 39.41
N ALA A 35 17.68 43.91 40.68
CA ALA A 35 17.46 42.52 41.03
C ALA A 35 16.06 42.01 40.60
N ALA A 36 15.02 42.84 40.74
CA ALA A 36 13.68 42.52 40.28
C ALA A 36 13.60 42.41 38.74
N GLN A 37 14.29 43.31 38.02
CA GLN A 37 14.35 43.27 36.56
C GLN A 37 15.08 42.03 36.03
N VAL A 38 16.19 41.63 36.67
CA VAL A 38 16.92 40.41 36.30
C VAL A 38 16.08 39.15 36.59
N ALA A 39 15.37 39.11 37.72
CA ALA A 39 14.47 38.01 38.04
C ALA A 39 13.28 37.91 37.06
N GLU A 40 12.71 39.06 36.66
CA GLU A 40 11.63 39.11 35.68
C GLU A 40 12.09 38.68 34.27
N ALA A 41 13.31 39.06 33.87
CA ALA A 41 13.91 38.63 32.61
C ALA A 41 14.15 37.12 32.58
N ALA A 42 14.73 36.54 33.64
CA ALA A 42 14.95 35.10 33.76
C ALA A 42 13.64 34.31 33.79
N ALA A 43 12.60 34.83 34.47
CA ALA A 43 11.28 34.22 34.49
C ALA A 43 10.64 34.22 33.09
N LYS A 44 10.76 35.32 32.34
CA LYS A 44 10.27 35.39 30.95
C LYS A 44 11.01 34.44 30.02
N GLU A 45 12.34 34.32 30.15
CA GLU A 45 13.15 33.41 29.33
C GLU A 45 12.81 31.94 29.60
N SER A 46 12.67 31.54 30.87
CA SER A 46 12.21 30.18 31.21
C SER A 46 10.80 29.87 30.72
N ALA A 47 9.88 30.84 30.80
CA ALA A 47 8.52 30.68 30.27
C ALA A 47 8.49 30.59 28.74
N THR A 48 9.41 31.25 28.03
CA THR A 48 9.55 31.12 26.58
C THR A 48 10.13 29.78 26.17
N ASP A 49 11.11 29.24 26.91
CA ASP A 49 11.68 27.93 26.65
C ASP A 49 10.67 26.80 26.90
N ASP A 50 9.89 26.87 27.99
CA ASP A 50 8.82 25.91 28.28
C ASP A 50 7.74 25.93 27.18
N SER A 51 7.39 27.11 26.68
CA SER A 51 6.46 27.27 25.56
C SER A 51 7.01 26.67 24.25
N ALA A 52 8.29 26.91 23.95
CA ALA A 52 8.94 26.34 22.77
C ALA A 52 9.04 24.80 22.85
N LEU A 53 9.35 24.26 24.03
CA LEU A 53 9.38 22.81 24.27
C LEU A 53 7.99 22.19 24.10
N ALA A 54 6.93 22.84 24.58
CA ALA A 54 5.57 22.37 24.40
C ALA A 54 5.17 22.33 22.91
N ALA A 55 5.52 23.38 22.14
CA ALA A 55 5.25 23.42 20.70
C ALA A 55 5.96 22.30 19.93
N VAL A 56 7.25 22.06 20.22
CA VAL A 56 8.02 20.97 19.58
C VAL A 56 7.46 19.59 19.96
N GLN A 57 6.99 19.40 21.19
CA GLN A 57 6.36 18.14 21.59
C GLN A 57 5.03 17.89 20.87
N GLU A 58 4.25 18.94 20.63
CA GLU A 58 3.01 18.86 19.86
C GLU A 58 3.29 18.51 18.39
N GLU A 59 4.27 19.17 17.76
CA GLU A 59 4.69 18.85 16.39
C GLU A 59 5.20 17.41 16.26
N LEU A 60 6.03 16.96 17.21
CA LEU A 60 6.52 15.57 17.24
C LEU A 60 5.37 14.56 17.41
N ALA A 61 4.37 14.88 18.23
CA ALA A 61 3.20 14.02 18.40
C ALA A 61 2.37 13.96 17.10
N ALA A 62 2.18 15.10 16.41
CA ALA A 62 1.50 15.17 15.13
C ALA A 62 2.25 14.38 14.03
N GLU A 63 3.58 14.50 13.96
CA GLU A 63 4.40 13.77 13.01
C GLU A 63 4.36 12.26 13.25
N LYS A 64 4.43 11.82 14.52
CA LYS A 64 4.31 10.40 14.88
C LYS A 64 2.93 9.84 14.50
N ALA A 65 1.87 10.60 14.71
CA ALA A 65 0.53 10.19 14.31
C ALA A 65 0.40 10.08 12.78
N ALA A 66 0.98 11.03 12.03
CA ALA A 66 1.03 10.98 10.58
C ALA A 66 1.84 9.77 10.07
N ASN A 67 3.00 9.49 10.67
CA ASN A 67 3.82 8.32 10.32
C ASN A 67 3.07 7.02 10.58
N ALA A 68 2.40 6.87 11.73
CA ALA A 68 1.59 5.68 12.01
C ALA A 68 0.50 5.46 10.95
N GLN A 69 -0.19 6.52 10.52
CA GLN A 69 -1.19 6.43 9.45
C GLN A 69 -0.57 6.06 8.10
N LEU A 70 0.63 6.57 7.79
CA LEU A 70 1.33 6.23 6.55
C LEU A 70 1.80 4.77 6.57
N GLU A 71 2.31 4.28 7.69
CA GLU A 71 2.69 2.87 7.86
C GLU A 71 1.49 1.94 7.65
N GLU A 72 0.34 2.25 8.27
CA GLU A 72 -0.90 1.49 8.08
C GLU A 72 -1.34 1.48 6.61
N ARG A 73 -1.28 2.64 5.93
CA ARG A 73 -1.58 2.74 4.49
C ARG A 73 -0.60 1.93 3.64
N VAL A 74 0.68 1.95 3.97
CA VAL A 74 1.71 1.17 3.24
C VAL A 74 1.44 -0.31 3.41
N ILE A 75 1.12 -0.78 4.62
CA ILE A 75 0.76 -2.19 4.87
C ILE A 75 -0.49 -2.55 4.05
N ALA A 76 -1.56 -1.75 4.12
CA ALA A 76 -2.79 -2.02 3.37
C ALA A 76 -2.57 -2.04 1.84
N ILE A 77 -1.73 -1.13 1.32
CA ILE A 77 -1.35 -1.12 -0.11
C ILE A 77 -0.55 -2.36 -0.46
N ARG A 78 0.42 -2.73 0.38
CA ARG A 78 1.25 -3.92 0.19
C ARG A 78 0.40 -5.19 0.17
N ASP A 79 -0.48 -5.38 1.14
CA ASP A 79 -1.37 -6.54 1.21
C ASP A 79 -2.27 -6.62 -0.02
N LYS A 80 -2.81 -5.48 -0.47
CA LYS A 80 -3.60 -5.40 -1.71
C LYS A 80 -2.76 -5.77 -2.94
N GLN A 81 -1.53 -5.28 -3.02
CA GLN A 81 -0.62 -5.57 -4.13
C GLN A 81 -0.22 -7.05 -4.14
N GLU A 82 0.14 -7.63 -3.00
CA GLU A 82 0.47 -9.05 -2.87
C GLU A 82 -0.73 -9.93 -3.27
N SER A 83 -1.94 -9.57 -2.84
CA SER A 83 -3.17 -10.25 -3.26
C SER A 83 -3.43 -10.13 -4.77
N GLN A 84 -3.26 -8.95 -5.35
CA GLN A 84 -3.42 -8.74 -6.78
C GLN A 84 -2.38 -9.50 -7.61
N VAL A 85 -1.12 -9.51 -7.18
CA VAL A 85 -0.04 -10.26 -7.81
C VAL A 85 -0.35 -11.75 -7.76
N ALA A 86 -0.74 -12.29 -6.60
CA ALA A 86 -1.11 -13.69 -6.47
C ALA A 86 -2.29 -14.08 -7.37
N GLN A 87 -3.31 -13.22 -7.49
CA GLN A 87 -4.44 -13.44 -8.41
C GLN A 87 -4.02 -13.42 -9.88
N LEU A 88 -3.14 -12.49 -10.26
CA LEU A 88 -2.61 -12.42 -11.63
C LEU A 88 -1.73 -13.62 -11.96
N GLU A 89 -0.85 -14.03 -11.05
CA GLU A 89 -0.02 -15.23 -11.19
C GLU A 89 -0.87 -16.49 -11.35
N ALA A 90 -1.91 -16.65 -10.53
CA ALA A 90 -2.86 -17.76 -10.65
C ALA A 90 -3.60 -17.73 -12.00
N ARG A 91 -3.99 -16.54 -12.48
CA ARG A 91 -4.63 -16.39 -13.79
C ARG A 91 -3.68 -16.70 -14.94
N VAL A 92 -2.41 -16.27 -14.86
CA VAL A 92 -1.38 -16.59 -15.86
C VAL A 92 -1.15 -18.09 -15.89
N ALA A 93 -0.95 -18.74 -14.73
CA ALA A 93 -0.77 -20.19 -14.65
C ALA A 93 -1.95 -20.95 -15.26
N LYS A 94 -3.19 -20.52 -14.98
CA LYS A 94 -4.40 -21.10 -15.60
C LYS A 94 -4.45 -20.91 -17.11
N LEU A 95 -4.09 -19.73 -17.63
CA LEU A 95 -4.07 -19.46 -19.06
C LEU A 95 -2.95 -20.24 -19.78
N THR A 96 -1.78 -20.38 -19.17
CA THR A 96 -0.69 -21.19 -19.71
C THR A 96 -1.09 -22.66 -19.79
N ALA A 97 -1.67 -23.23 -18.72
CA ALA A 97 -2.16 -24.60 -18.75
C ALA A 97 -3.21 -24.83 -19.85
N ARG A 98 -4.11 -23.86 -20.08
CA ARG A 98 -5.09 -23.90 -21.18
C ARG A 98 -4.46 -23.82 -22.56
N ALA A 99 -3.40 -23.05 -22.71
CA ALA A 99 -2.66 -22.97 -23.97
C ALA A 99 -2.00 -24.33 -24.28
N ASP A 100 -1.36 -24.95 -23.29
CA ASP A 100 -0.72 -26.26 -23.43
C ASP A 100 -1.73 -27.36 -23.80
N THR A 101 -2.92 -27.37 -23.19
CA THR A 101 -3.98 -28.33 -23.52
C THR A 101 -4.52 -28.10 -24.94
N ALA A 102 -4.75 -26.85 -25.33
CA ALA A 102 -5.21 -26.51 -26.67
C ALA A 102 -4.17 -26.86 -27.75
N GLU A 103 -2.88 -26.68 -27.48
CA GLU A 103 -1.80 -27.11 -28.38
C GLU A 103 -1.81 -28.64 -28.58
N ALA A 104 -1.98 -29.41 -27.50
CA ALA A 104 -2.10 -30.87 -27.58
C ALA A 104 -3.34 -31.33 -28.37
N GLU A 105 -4.48 -30.65 -28.19
CA GLU A 105 -5.72 -30.87 -28.95
C GLU A 105 -5.50 -30.63 -30.44
N ILE A 106 -4.86 -29.50 -30.81
CA ILE A 106 -4.56 -29.14 -32.19
C ILE A 106 -3.66 -30.20 -32.85
N GLU A 107 -2.60 -30.64 -32.18
CA GLU A 107 -1.72 -31.70 -32.71
C GLU A 107 -2.46 -33.03 -32.90
N ARG A 108 -3.32 -33.40 -31.94
CA ARG A 108 -4.17 -34.59 -32.05
C ARG A 108 -5.10 -34.50 -33.27
N LEU A 109 -5.79 -33.37 -33.44
CA LEU A 109 -6.68 -33.14 -34.58
C LEU A 109 -5.93 -33.12 -35.91
N ARG A 110 -4.70 -32.57 -35.96
CA ARG A 110 -3.82 -32.62 -37.14
C ARG A 110 -3.48 -34.06 -37.51
N ALA A 111 -3.09 -34.89 -36.55
CA ALA A 111 -2.78 -36.30 -36.78
C ALA A 111 -3.99 -37.09 -37.29
N ILE A 112 -5.17 -36.88 -36.69
CA ILE A 112 -6.42 -37.52 -37.12
C ILE A 112 -6.79 -37.10 -38.55
N ASN A 113 -6.70 -35.81 -38.87
CA ASN A 113 -6.95 -35.32 -40.23
C ASN A 113 -5.96 -35.88 -41.26
N ALA A 114 -4.69 -36.05 -40.89
CA ALA A 114 -3.70 -36.67 -41.77
C ALA A 114 -4.08 -38.13 -42.09
N LYS A 115 -4.44 -38.93 -41.07
CA LYS A 115 -4.93 -40.31 -41.24
C LYS A 115 -6.18 -40.38 -42.13
N LEU A 116 -7.15 -39.50 -41.91
CA LEU A 116 -8.37 -39.41 -42.74
C LEU A 116 -8.06 -39.13 -44.22
N ARG A 117 -7.12 -38.21 -44.50
CA ARG A 117 -6.68 -37.90 -45.86
C ARG A 117 -5.97 -39.09 -46.51
N GLU A 118 -5.12 -39.78 -45.76
CA GLU A 118 -4.45 -41.00 -46.20
C GLU A 118 -5.46 -42.09 -46.57
N HIS A 119 -6.41 -42.37 -45.68
CA HIS A 119 -7.47 -43.35 -45.93
C HIS A 119 -8.37 -42.97 -47.10
N THR A 120 -8.77 -41.70 -47.21
CA THR A 120 -9.56 -41.22 -48.36
C THR A 120 -8.81 -41.43 -49.68
N THR A 121 -7.50 -41.20 -49.68
CA THR A 121 -6.64 -41.42 -50.84
C THR A 121 -6.54 -42.91 -51.17
N ALA A 122 -6.30 -43.76 -50.18
CA ALA A 122 -6.23 -45.21 -50.34
C ALA A 122 -7.54 -45.79 -50.89
N LEU A 123 -8.69 -45.37 -50.34
CA LEU A 123 -10.01 -45.78 -50.84
C LEU A 123 -10.25 -45.33 -52.28
N ARG A 124 -9.81 -44.12 -52.66
CA ARG A 124 -9.94 -43.63 -54.03
C ARG A 124 -9.12 -44.50 -54.99
N VAL A 125 -7.88 -44.82 -54.64
CA VAL A 125 -6.99 -45.70 -55.43
C VAL A 125 -7.58 -47.12 -55.55
N ALA A 126 -8.06 -47.69 -54.45
CA ALA A 126 -8.71 -49.01 -54.40
C ALA A 126 -9.96 -49.05 -55.29
N ASN A 127 -10.78 -48.00 -55.26
CA ASN A 127 -11.96 -47.88 -56.11
C ASN A 127 -11.60 -47.73 -57.59
N THR A 128 -10.58 -46.93 -57.94
CA THR A 128 -10.16 -46.75 -59.35
C THR A 128 -9.50 -48.00 -59.95
N THR A 129 -8.84 -48.81 -59.13
CA THR A 129 -8.18 -50.04 -59.56
C THR A 129 -9.11 -51.27 -59.52
N GLY A 130 -10.36 -51.10 -59.06
CA GLY A 130 -11.33 -52.19 -58.90
C GLY A 130 -10.99 -53.15 -57.75
N ALA A 131 -9.90 -52.91 -57.02
CA ALA A 131 -9.49 -53.67 -55.85
C ALA A 131 -10.28 -53.21 -54.61
N ARG A 132 -11.58 -53.57 -54.56
CA ARG A 132 -12.40 -53.34 -53.36
C ARG A 132 -11.92 -54.24 -52.23
N ASP A 133 -11.08 -53.69 -51.35
CA ASP A 133 -10.61 -54.36 -50.15
C ASP A 133 -11.51 -54.00 -48.95
N SER A 134 -12.19 -55.01 -48.39
CA SER A 134 -13.02 -54.84 -47.19
C SER A 134 -12.20 -54.38 -45.98
N SER A 135 -10.90 -54.69 -45.91
CA SER A 135 -10.04 -54.29 -44.81
C SER A 135 -9.74 -52.78 -44.84
N LEU A 136 -9.56 -52.18 -46.03
CA LEU A 136 -9.39 -50.74 -46.20
C LEU A 136 -10.65 -49.96 -45.82
N ILE A 137 -11.84 -50.48 -46.16
CA ILE A 137 -13.12 -49.88 -45.77
C ILE A 137 -13.31 -49.95 -44.24
N ASN A 138 -12.98 -51.08 -43.62
CA ASN A 138 -13.04 -51.20 -42.17
C ASN A 138 -12.04 -50.26 -41.47
N ALA A 139 -10.83 -50.12 -42.01
CA ALA A 139 -9.83 -49.19 -41.49
C ALA A 139 -10.26 -47.72 -41.62
N SER A 140 -10.88 -47.32 -42.74
CA SER A 140 -11.39 -45.96 -42.92
C SER A 140 -12.55 -45.66 -41.98
N MET A 141 -13.50 -46.60 -41.80
CA MET A 141 -14.59 -46.44 -40.83
C MET A 141 -14.07 -46.34 -39.40
N ALA A 142 -13.03 -47.12 -39.04
CA ALA A 142 -12.40 -47.01 -37.72
C ALA A 142 -11.75 -45.63 -37.50
N ALA A 143 -11.07 -45.09 -38.51
CA ALA A 143 -10.47 -43.76 -38.45
C ALA A 143 -11.53 -42.64 -38.38
N GLU A 144 -12.64 -42.75 -39.09
CA GLU A 144 -13.77 -41.82 -38.97
C GLU A 144 -14.41 -41.85 -37.57
N LEU A 145 -14.58 -43.03 -36.98
CA LEU A 145 -15.06 -43.17 -35.61
C LEU A 145 -14.08 -42.58 -34.59
N GLU A 146 -12.76 -42.76 -34.77
CA GLU A 146 -11.73 -42.14 -33.95
C GLU A 146 -11.81 -40.60 -34.03
N ALA A 147 -12.03 -40.06 -35.25
CA ALA A 147 -12.17 -38.63 -35.47
C ALA A 147 -13.43 -38.05 -34.82
N LEU A 148 -14.58 -38.71 -34.97
CA LEU A 148 -15.84 -38.28 -34.36
C LEU A 148 -15.78 -38.35 -32.83
N ARG A 149 -15.08 -39.34 -32.27
CA ARG A 149 -14.86 -39.43 -30.81
C ARG A 149 -13.96 -38.31 -30.31
N ALA A 150 -12.87 -38.01 -31.03
CA ALA A 150 -12.00 -36.90 -30.67
C ALA A 150 -12.73 -35.55 -30.72
N LEU A 151 -13.54 -35.31 -31.75
CA LEU A 151 -14.34 -34.09 -31.85
C LEU A 151 -15.33 -33.96 -30.69
N ARG A 152 -16.05 -35.04 -30.35
CA ARG A 152 -17.00 -35.01 -29.22
C ARG A 152 -16.33 -34.81 -27.87
N GLU A 153 -15.12 -35.31 -27.69
CA GLU A 153 -14.35 -35.10 -26.46
C GLU A 153 -13.88 -33.64 -26.36
N SER A 154 -13.42 -33.05 -27.47
CA SER A 154 -13.11 -31.62 -27.58
C SER A 154 -14.33 -30.76 -27.23
N ASP A 155 -15.47 -31.02 -27.87
CA ASP A 155 -16.73 -30.29 -27.62
C ASP A 155 -17.14 -30.39 -26.14
N ARG A 156 -16.97 -31.57 -25.53
CA ARG A 156 -17.28 -31.77 -24.11
C ARG A 156 -16.34 -30.99 -23.20
N SER A 157 -15.03 -31.01 -23.48
CA SER A 157 -14.05 -30.23 -22.73
C SER A 157 -14.35 -28.74 -22.80
N GLU A 158 -14.70 -28.22 -23.99
CA GLU A 158 -15.11 -26.82 -24.16
C GLU A 158 -16.38 -26.48 -23.36
N LEU A 159 -17.39 -27.37 -23.38
CA LEU A 159 -18.62 -27.19 -22.61
C LEU A 159 -18.37 -27.21 -21.10
N ASP A 160 -17.55 -28.13 -20.61
CA ASP A 160 -17.17 -28.21 -19.19
C ASP A 160 -16.42 -26.92 -18.78
N GLU A 161 -15.54 -26.38 -19.63
CA GLU A 161 -14.89 -25.08 -19.39
C GLU A 161 -15.86 -23.89 -19.37
N ILE A 162 -16.85 -23.89 -20.27
CA ILE A 162 -17.90 -22.86 -20.28
C ILE A 162 -18.73 -22.96 -18.99
N ILE A 163 -19.11 -24.16 -18.57
CA ILE A 163 -19.84 -24.39 -17.32
C ILE A 163 -19.03 -23.85 -16.14
N ASP A 164 -17.75 -24.21 -16.04
CA ASP A 164 -16.84 -23.71 -14.99
C ASP A 164 -16.71 -22.18 -14.98
N SER A 165 -16.85 -21.53 -16.14
CA SER A 165 -16.84 -20.07 -16.24
C SER A 165 -18.17 -19.42 -15.82
N ILE A 166 -19.30 -20.11 -16.02
CA ILE A 166 -20.64 -19.59 -15.74
C ILE A 166 -21.09 -19.90 -14.30
N THR A 167 -20.74 -21.06 -13.74
CA THR A 167 -21.06 -21.47 -12.36
C THR A 167 -20.82 -20.35 -11.33
N PRO A 168 -19.63 -19.73 -11.24
CA PRO A 168 -19.39 -18.67 -10.26
C PRO A 168 -20.30 -17.45 -10.45
N LEU A 169 -20.66 -17.10 -11.70
CA LEU A 169 -21.56 -15.96 -11.99
C LEU A 169 -23.00 -16.26 -11.57
N THR A 170 -23.42 -17.53 -11.60
CA THR A 170 -24.75 -17.95 -11.14
C THR A 170 -24.85 -18.08 -9.62
N GLU A 171 -23.75 -18.39 -8.94
CA GLU A 171 -23.67 -18.48 -7.47
C GLU A 171 -23.56 -17.11 -6.78
N GLU A 172 -22.90 -16.12 -7.42
CA GLU A 172 -22.91 -14.73 -6.93
C GLU A 172 -24.30 -14.08 -7.05
N GLY A 173 -25.04 -14.36 -8.14
CA GLY A 173 -26.40 -13.83 -8.35
C GLY A 173 -27.49 -14.42 -7.46
N THR A 174 -27.21 -15.52 -6.75
CA THR A 174 -28.13 -16.15 -5.79
C THR A 174 -27.83 -15.79 -4.32
N ASN A 175 -26.68 -15.17 -4.05
CA ASN A 175 -26.26 -14.69 -2.72
C ASN A 175 -26.41 -13.16 -2.54
N ALA A 176 -27.06 -12.47 -3.48
CA ALA A 176 -27.45 -11.05 -3.40
C ALA A 176 -28.97 -10.92 -3.27
#